data_AF-A0AAW5MY47-F1
#
_entry.id   AF-A0AAW5MY47-F1
#
_cell.length_a   1.000
_cell.length_b   1.000
_cell.length_c   1.000
_cell.angle_alpha   90.00
_cell.angle_beta   90.00
_cell.angle_gamma   90.00
#
_symmetry.space_group_name_H-M   'P 1'
#
loop_
_entity.id
_entity.type
_entity.pdbx_description
1 polymer ?
#
loop_
_entity_poly.entity_id
_entity_poly.type
_entity_poly.pdbx_seq_one_letter_code
_entity_poly.pdbx_strand_id
1 'polypeptide(L)'
;MVNLVIVSHSSRLGEGVGELARQMLMSDSCKIAIAAGIDDPQNPIGTDAVKVMEAIESVADADHVLVMMDMGSALLSAETALE
;
A
#
# COMPACT_ATOMS: atom_id res chain seq x y z
N MET A 1 12.63 3.91 -12.69
CA MET A 1 12.63 3.50 -11.26
C MET A 1 11.23 3.06 -10.87
N VAL A 2 11.12 2.11 -9.94
CA VAL A 2 9.84 1.55 -9.50
C VAL A 2 9.70 1.78 -8.01
N ASN A 3 8.61 2.42 -7.59
CA ASN A 3 8.22 2.50 -6.19
C ASN A 3 7.15 1.46 -5.86
N LEU A 4 6.96 1.16 -4.57
CA LEU A 4 6.05 0.12 -4.10
C LEU A 4 4.93 0.71 -3.23
N VAL A 5 3.71 0.24 -3.44
CA VAL A 5 2.57 0.44 -2.55
C VAL A 5 2.11 -0.93 -2.05
N ILE A 6 2.04 -1.10 -0.73
CA ILE A 6 1.53 -2.30 -0.08
C ILE A 6 0.09 -2.03 0.37
N VAL A 7 -0.85 -2.80 -0.17
CA VAL A 7 -2.27 -2.75 0.17
C VAL A 7 -2.63 -3.99 1.00
N SER A 8 -3.30 -3.80 2.14
CA SER A 8 -3.67 -4.90 3.01
C SER A 8 -4.95 -4.63 3.77
N HIS A 9 -5.72 -5.67 4.07
CA HIS A 9 -6.89 -5.54 4.94
C HIS A 9 -6.49 -5.25 6.40
N SER A 10 -5.29 -5.66 6.79
CA SER A 10 -4.80 -5.55 8.17
C SER A 10 -3.66 -4.54 8.23
N SER A 11 -3.86 -3.46 8.97
CA SER A 11 -2.81 -2.46 9.25
C SER A 11 -1.54 -3.12 9.76
N ARG A 12 -1.68 -4.04 10.73
CA ARG A 12 -0.57 -4.82 11.31
C ARG A 12 0.20 -5.63 10.26
N LEU A 13 -0.50 -6.24 9.31
CA LEU A 13 0.14 -7.01 8.25
C LEU A 13 0.86 -6.07 7.27
N GLY A 14 0.19 -5.01 6.82
CA GLY A 14 0.78 -4.03 5.90
C GLY A 14 2.03 -3.38 6.48
N GLU A 15 1.97 -2.93 7.73
CA GLU A 15 3.10 -2.38 8.48
C GLU A 15 4.23 -3.39 8.64
N GLY A 16 3.93 -4.62 9.04
CA GLY A 16 4.96 -5.67 9.22
C GLY A 16 5.66 -6.05 7.92
N VAL A 17 4.93 -6.15 6.81
CA VAL A 17 5.52 -6.39 5.49
C VAL A 17 6.38 -5.19 5.06
N GLY A 18 5.89 -3.97 5.26
CA GLY A 18 6.64 -2.75 4.94
C GLY A 18 7.92 -2.61 5.76
N GLU A 19 7.90 -2.98 7.04
CA GLU A 19 9.08 -3.01 7.90
C GLU A 19 10.14 -3.96 7.34
N LEU A 20 9.77 -5.20 7.02
CA LEU A 20 10.69 -6.19 6.45
C LEU A 20 11.21 -5.77 5.07
N ALA A 21 10.33 -5.27 4.20
CA ALA A 21 10.71 -4.84 2.85
C ALA A 21 11.73 -3.69 2.90
N ARG A 22 11.56 -2.74 3.83
CA ARG A 22 12.53 -1.64 4.03
C ARG A 22 13.91 -2.12 4.45
N GLN A 23 14.03 -3.20 5.20
CA GLN A 23 15.34 -3.78 5.56
C GLN A 23 16.09 -4.36 4.35
N MET A 24 15.38 -4.73 3.28
CA MET A 24 15.98 -5.24 2.05
C MET A 24 16.40 -4.12 1.08
N LEU A 25 16.00 -2.87 1.34
CA LEU A 25 16.37 -1.75 0.50
C LEU A 25 17.85 -1.40 0.72
N MET A 26 18.64 -1.58 -0.34
CA MET A 26 20.08 -1.31 -0.34
C MET A 26 20.40 0.18 -0.57
N SER A 27 19.40 0.99 -0.95
CA SER A 27 19.53 2.43 -1.22
C SER A 27 18.16 3.11 -1.16
N ASP A 28 18.14 4.44 -0.99
CA ASP A 28 16.93 5.29 -1.01
C ASP A 28 16.30 5.46 -2.42
N SER A 29 16.67 4.62 -3.39
CA SER A 29 16.17 4.71 -4.77
C SER A 29 14.74 4.17 -4.95
N CYS A 30 14.22 3.44 -3.96
CA CYS A 30 12.86 2.89 -3.98
C CYS A 30 12.12 3.31 -2.71
N LYS A 31 10.95 3.94 -2.89
CA LYS A 31 10.04 4.31 -1.81
C LYS A 31 8.97 3.24 -1.63
N ILE A 32 8.58 3.03 -0.37
CA ILE A 32 7.53 2.08 0.02
C ILE A 32 6.45 2.83 0.80
N ALA A 33 5.25 2.90 0.22
CA ALA A 33 4.04 3.37 0.90
C ALA A 33 3.14 2.18 1.30
N ILE A 34 2.31 2.41 2.31
CA ILE A 34 1.44 1.37 2.90
C ILE A 34 0.03 1.95 3.01
N ALA A 35 -0.94 1.25 2.43
CA ALA A 35 -2.36 1.53 2.56
C ALA A 35 -3.04 0.30 3.16
N ALA A 36 -3.29 0.30 4.47
CA ALA A 36 -3.78 -0.89 5.14
C ALA A 36 -4.79 -0.62 6.24
N GLY A 37 -5.82 -1.48 6.32
CA GLY A 37 -6.92 -1.35 7.27
C GLY A 37 -7.87 -0.19 6.95
N ILE A 38 -8.95 -0.13 7.72
CA ILE A 38 -9.95 0.96 7.69
C ILE A 38 -10.03 1.66 9.04
N ASP A 39 -10.55 2.88 9.06
CA ASP A 39 -10.73 3.67 10.27
C ASP A 39 -12.01 3.26 11.05
N ASP A 40 -12.16 1.95 11.28
CA ASP A 40 -13.17 1.36 12.16
C ASP A 40 -12.47 0.68 13.35
N PRO A 41 -12.50 1.27 14.56
CA PRO A 41 -11.90 0.67 15.75
C PRO A 41 -12.51 -0.67 16.17
N GLN A 42 -13.77 -0.96 15.79
CA GLN A 42 -14.45 -2.20 16.12
C GLN A 42 -14.20 -3.28 15.06
N ASN A 43 -14.07 -2.89 13.79
CA ASN A 43 -13.80 -3.79 12.66
C ASN A 43 -12.68 -3.25 11.77
N PRO A 44 -11.41 -3.27 12.23
CA PRO A 44 -10.32 -2.60 11.51
C PRO A 44 -9.84 -3.34 10.25
N ILE A 45 -10.37 -4.54 10.00
CA ILE A 45 -10.01 -5.37 8.84
C ILE A 45 -10.81 -4.91 7.62
N GLY A 46 -10.13 -4.29 6.67
CA GLY A 46 -10.74 -3.74 5.46
C GLY A 46 -9.72 -2.99 4.61
N THR A 47 -10.14 -2.59 3.40
CA THR A 47 -9.35 -1.70 2.54
C THR A 47 -10.11 -0.42 2.27
N ASP A 48 -9.38 0.67 2.09
CA ASP A 48 -9.91 2.00 1.83
C ASP A 48 -9.28 2.52 0.53
N ALA A 49 -10.11 2.75 -0.50
CA ALA A 49 -9.65 3.24 -1.80
C ALA A 49 -8.98 4.62 -1.71
N VAL A 50 -9.42 5.48 -0.78
CA VAL A 50 -8.82 6.81 -0.58
C VAL A 50 -7.40 6.66 -0.03
N LYS A 51 -7.19 5.80 0.97
CA LYS A 51 -5.85 5.51 1.49
C LYS A 51 -4.93 4.92 0.43
N VAL A 52 -5.46 4.08 -0.47
CA VAL A 52 -4.69 3.51 -1.59
C VAL A 52 -4.28 4.60 -2.58
N MET A 53 -5.20 5.48 -2.95
CA MET A 53 -4.92 6.64 -3.82
C MET A 53 -3.84 7.54 -3.22
N GLU A 54 -3.99 7.95 -1.97
CA GLU A 54 -3.00 8.79 -1.26
C GLU A 54 -1.63 8.10 -1.18
N ALA A 55 -1.59 6.79 -0.94
CA ALA A 55 -0.35 6.03 -0.91
C ALA A 55 0.34 6.01 -2.28
N ILE A 56 -0.41 5.83 -3.37
CA ILE A 56 0.11 5.89 -4.74
C ILE A 56 0.67 7.28 -5.04
N GLU A 57 -0.08 8.34 -4.74
CA GLU A 57 0.34 9.74 -4.95
C GLU A 57 1.63 10.06 -4.19
N SER A 58 1.79 9.54 -2.98
CA SER A 58 2.99 9.78 -2.14
C SER A 58 4.30 9.23 -2.74
N VAL A 59 4.19 8.29 -3.69
CA VAL A 59 5.33 7.65 -4.36
C VAL A 59 5.30 7.80 -5.88
N ALA A 60 4.47 8.71 -6.40
CA ALA A 60 4.28 8.93 -7.83
C ALA A 60 5.44 9.65 -8.53
N ASP A 61 6.53 9.99 -7.82
CA ASP A 61 7.73 10.59 -8.41
C ASP A 61 8.66 9.58 -9.11
N ALA A 62 8.26 8.31 -9.20
CA ALA A 62 8.94 7.27 -9.97
C ALA A 62 8.30 7.04 -11.35
N ASP A 63 9.08 6.47 -12.28
CA ASP A 63 8.58 6.12 -13.62
C ASP A 63 7.41 5.12 -13.57
N HIS A 64 7.40 4.24 -12.56
CA HIS A 64 6.36 3.25 -12.34
C HIS A 64 6.09 3.05 -10.85
N VAL A 65 4.84 2.68 -10.51
CA VAL A 65 4.43 2.26 -9.16
C VAL A 65 3.89 0.84 -9.23
N LEU A 66 4.45 -0.06 -8.43
CA LEU A 66 3.94 -1.42 -8.25
C LEU A 66 3.01 -1.45 -7.05
N VAL A 67 1.75 -1.85 -7.25
CA VAL A 67 0.77 -2.03 -6.18
C VAL A 67 0.67 -3.53 -5.85
N MET A 68 1.04 -3.90 -4.63
CA MET A 68 0.94 -5.27 -4.12
C MET A 68 -0.20 -5.37 -3.12
N MET A 69 -0.97 -6.46 -3.17
CA MET A 69 -2.17 -6.64 -2.37
C MET A 69 -2.30 -8.05 -1.79
N ASP A 70 -3.01 -8.18 -0.66
CA ASP A 70 -3.16 -9.43 0.08
C ASP A 70 -4.28 -10.34 -0.45
N MET A 71 -5.51 -9.85 -0.46
CA MET A 71 -6.73 -10.61 -0.76
C MET A 71 -7.56 -9.89 -1.83
N GLY A 72 -8.39 -10.66 -2.54
CA GLY A 72 -9.07 -10.20 -3.76
C GLY A 72 -9.92 -8.92 -3.64
N SER A 73 -10.51 -8.60 -2.48
CA SER A 73 -11.24 -7.34 -2.30
C SER A 73 -10.36 -6.09 -2.34
N ALA A 74 -9.05 -6.23 -2.08
CA ALA A 74 -8.09 -5.14 -2.24
C ALA A 74 -7.88 -4.74 -3.71
N LEU A 75 -8.19 -5.64 -4.67
CA LEU A 75 -8.08 -5.37 -6.09
C LEU A 75 -9.04 -4.26 -6.51
N LEU A 76 -10.31 -4.37 -6.12
CA LEU A 76 -11.31 -3.35 -6.46
C LEU A 76 -10.91 -1.98 -5.91
N SER A 77 -10.46 -1.92 -4.66
CA SER A 77 -9.98 -0.67 -4.05
C SER A 77 -8.78 -0.08 -4.80
N ALA A 78 -7.86 -0.92 -5.28
CA ALA A 78 -6.72 -0.48 -6.07
C ALA A 78 -7.11 -0.04 -7.48
N GLU A 79 -8.06 -0.71 -8.13
CA GLU A 79 -8.59 -0.29 -9.44
C GLU A 79 -9.33 1.05 -9.33
N THR A 80 -10.21 1.21 -8.34
CA THR A 80 -10.93 2.47 -8.09
C THR A 80 -9.97 3.63 -7.76
N ALA A 81 -8.85 3.36 -7.10
CA ALA A 81 -7.85 4.39 -6.81
C ALA A 81 -7.09 4.90 -8.07
N LEU A 82 -7.21 4.21 -9.21
CA LEU A 82 -6.58 4.58 -10.48
C LEU A 82 -7.55 5.28 -11.45
N GLU A 83 -8.85 5.30 -11.15
CA GLU A 83 -9.87 6.03 -11.92
C GLU A 83 -9.90 7.52 -11.55
#